data_AF-A0A920RKX8-F1
#
_entry.id   AF-A0A920RKX8-F1
#
_cell.length_a   1.000
_cell.length_b   1.000
_cell.length_c   1.000
_cell.angle_alpha   90.00
_cell.angle_beta   90.00
_cell.angle_gamma   90.00
#
_symmetry.space_group_name_H-M   'P 1'
#
loop_
_entity.id
_entity.type
_entity.pdbx_description
1 polymer ?
#
loop_
_entity_poly.entity_id
_entity_poly.type
_entity_poly.pdbx_seq_one_letter_code
_entity_poly.pdbx_strand_id
1 'polypeptide(L)'
;MEPRFKSRRLSALYLDQQFLAGSGNYLRSEIIHDAGLDPTLRPIDLSRGQLGRLARSTLTISKRSYTTGGITNKVGIAKKLKSQGKSRAAYRFAIFDREGECCYRCGGSIIRSTLNSRRLYSCPSVPDGPAQNPIRLIQTNLCIFSSAVEPNSFRTWLRNRRIPPSQRS
;
A
#
# COMPACT_ATOMS: atom_id res chain seq x y z
N MET A 1 4.73 -26.16 -8.35
CA MET A 1 5.71 -25.12 -7.93
C MET A 1 6.98 -25.83 -7.51
N GLU A 2 8.14 -25.35 -7.93
CA GLU A 2 9.42 -26.01 -7.63
C GLU A 2 9.69 -26.02 -6.11
N PRO A 3 10.21 -27.13 -5.53
CA PRO A 3 10.38 -27.27 -4.07
C PRO A 3 11.22 -26.16 -3.42
N ARG A 4 12.20 -25.59 -4.12
CA ARG A 4 13.06 -24.52 -3.60
C ARG A 4 12.34 -23.18 -3.36
N PHE A 5 11.20 -22.95 -4.01
CA PHE A 5 10.47 -21.67 -3.90
C PHE A 5 9.30 -21.71 -2.91
N LYS A 6 8.73 -22.88 -2.64
CA LYS A 6 7.49 -23.02 -1.87
C LYS A 6 7.58 -22.50 -0.43
N SER A 7 8.76 -22.57 0.18
CA SER A 7 9.00 -22.18 1.57
C SER A 7 9.62 -20.79 1.73
N ARG A 8 9.80 -20.04 0.63
CA ARG A 8 10.38 -18.70 0.69
C ARG A 8 9.30 -17.66 0.95
N ARG A 9 9.60 -16.67 1.79
CA ARG A 9 8.69 -15.53 2.02
C ARG A 9 8.44 -14.80 0.70
N LEU A 10 7.20 -14.38 0.45
CA LEU A 10 6.81 -13.65 -0.76
C LEU A 10 7.71 -12.43 -1.01
N SER A 11 8.04 -11.70 0.05
CA SER A 11 8.97 -10.57 0.00
C SER A 11 10.35 -10.90 -0.58
N ALA A 12 10.91 -12.07 -0.29
CA ALA A 12 12.19 -12.49 -0.83
C ALA A 12 12.03 -13.17 -2.20
N LEU A 13 10.98 -13.99 -2.36
CA LEU A 13 10.70 -14.74 -3.57
C LEU A 13 10.51 -13.81 -4.79
N TYR A 14 9.77 -12.71 -4.63
CA TYR A 14 9.53 -11.75 -5.71
C TYR A 14 10.74 -10.87 -6.07
N LEU A 15 11.86 -10.98 -5.38
CA LEU A 15 13.13 -10.38 -5.81
C LEU A 15 14.08 -11.40 -6.43
N ASP A 16 13.80 -12.69 -6.30
CA ASP A 16 14.62 -13.71 -6.90
C ASP A 16 14.42 -13.71 -8.42
N GLN A 17 15.47 -13.35 -9.14
CA GLN A 17 15.47 -13.30 -10.60
C GLN A 17 15.33 -14.68 -11.24
N GLN A 18 15.63 -15.77 -10.53
CA GLN A 18 15.35 -17.13 -10.99
C GLN A 18 13.87 -17.50 -10.89
N PHE A 19 13.11 -16.81 -10.03
CA PHE A 19 11.67 -17.01 -9.90
C PHE A 19 10.89 -16.08 -10.82
N LEU A 20 11.19 -14.77 -10.77
CA LEU A 20 10.52 -13.76 -11.57
C LEU A 20 11.53 -12.70 -12.03
N ALA A 21 12.08 -12.92 -13.22
CA ALA A 21 12.99 -11.99 -13.86
C ALA A 21 12.35 -10.61 -14.07
N GLY A 22 13.11 -9.54 -13.84
CA GLY A 22 12.66 -8.16 -14.01
C GLY A 22 11.81 -7.62 -12.87
N SER A 23 11.49 -8.43 -11.85
CA SER A 23 10.81 -7.95 -10.65
C SER A 23 11.77 -7.16 -9.75
N GLY A 24 11.41 -5.89 -9.49
CA GLY A 24 12.15 -4.99 -8.60
C GLY A 24 11.38 -4.63 -7.32
N ASN A 25 11.97 -3.77 -6.48
CA ASN A 25 11.40 -3.41 -5.17
C ASN A 25 9.96 -2.86 -5.26
N TYR A 26 9.68 -2.04 -6.27
CA TYR A 26 8.34 -1.47 -6.46
C TYR A 26 7.35 -2.54 -6.92
N LEU A 27 7.66 -3.32 -7.97
CA LEU A 27 6.76 -4.37 -8.47
C LEU A 27 6.41 -5.38 -7.39
N ARG A 28 7.41 -5.86 -6.63
CA ARG A 28 7.17 -6.75 -5.48
C ARG A 28 6.10 -6.20 -4.53
N SER A 29 6.28 -4.96 -4.08
CA SER A 29 5.38 -4.36 -3.09
C SER A 29 3.98 -4.20 -3.66
N GLU A 30 3.90 -3.70 -4.90
CA GLU A 30 2.64 -3.44 -5.60
C GLU A 30 1.87 -4.74 -5.92
N ILE A 31 2.56 -5.81 -6.35
CA ILE A 31 1.95 -7.11 -6.64
C ILE A 31 1.36 -7.75 -5.38
N ILE A 32 2.16 -7.80 -4.30
CA ILE A 32 1.72 -8.41 -3.03
C ILE A 32 0.54 -7.62 -2.46
N HIS A 33 0.59 -6.28 -2.53
CA HIS A 33 -0.51 -5.42 -2.10
C HIS A 33 -1.77 -5.61 -2.95
N ASP A 34 -1.64 -5.65 -4.28
CA ASP A 34 -2.77 -5.90 -5.18
C ASP A 34 -3.45 -7.23 -4.85
N ALA A 35 -2.65 -8.28 -4.63
CA ALA A 35 -3.12 -9.61 -4.21
C ALA A 35 -3.75 -9.64 -2.80
N GLY A 36 -3.51 -8.62 -1.97
CA GLY A 36 -4.05 -8.51 -0.62
C GLY A 36 -3.37 -9.43 0.41
N LEU A 37 -2.11 -9.80 0.17
CA LEU A 37 -1.38 -10.77 1.00
C LEU A 37 -0.35 -10.07 1.90
N ASP A 38 -0.03 -10.71 3.03
CA ASP A 38 1.10 -10.30 3.85
C ASP A 38 2.44 -10.73 3.20
N PRO A 39 3.43 -9.82 3.10
CA PRO A 39 4.71 -10.11 2.44
C PRO A 39 5.59 -11.15 3.16
N THR A 40 5.25 -11.51 4.40
CA THR A 40 5.94 -12.52 5.21
C THR A 40 5.42 -13.94 4.99
N LEU A 41 4.24 -14.11 4.38
CA LEU A 41 3.69 -15.41 4.00
C LEU A 41 4.59 -16.12 3.01
N ARG A 42 4.49 -17.45 2.95
CA ARG A 42 5.16 -18.29 1.95
C ARG A 42 4.12 -18.90 1.02
N PRO A 43 4.48 -19.25 -0.23
CA PRO A 43 3.56 -19.91 -1.15
C PRO A 43 2.89 -21.17 -0.58
N ILE A 44 3.59 -21.92 0.28
CA ILE A 44 3.05 -23.09 0.97
C ILE A 44 1.97 -22.75 2.01
N ASP A 45 1.96 -21.53 2.54
CA ASP A 45 0.97 -21.06 3.51
C ASP A 45 -0.31 -20.53 2.81
N LEU A 46 -0.30 -20.43 1.48
CA LEU A 46 -1.38 -19.86 0.70
C LEU A 46 -2.38 -20.95 0.26
N SER A 47 -3.67 -20.65 0.42
CA SER A 47 -4.73 -21.43 -0.22
C SER A 47 -4.63 -21.35 -1.76
N ARG A 48 -5.27 -22.31 -2.45
CA ARG A 48 -5.36 -22.30 -3.91
C ARG A 48 -5.96 -20.99 -4.45
N GLY A 49 -6.95 -20.42 -3.75
CA GLY A 49 -7.55 -19.14 -4.09
C GLY A 49 -6.57 -17.97 -3.98
N GLN A 50 -5.80 -17.91 -2.89
CA GLN A 50 -4.76 -16.90 -2.68
C GLN A 50 -3.63 -17.01 -3.70
N LEU A 51 -3.16 -18.22 -4.01
CA LEU A 51 -2.18 -18.45 -5.08
C LEU A 51 -2.70 -17.98 -6.43
N GLY A 52 -3.96 -18.29 -6.75
CA GLY A 52 -4.59 -17.83 -7.98
C GLY A 52 -4.70 -16.30 -8.06
N ARG A 53 -5.06 -15.63 -6.96
CA ARG A 53 -5.06 -14.16 -6.89
C ARG A 53 -3.66 -13.59 -7.09
N LEU A 54 -2.67 -14.13 -6.37
CA LEU A 54 -1.28 -13.71 -6.47
C LEU A 54 -0.76 -13.82 -7.91
N ALA A 55 -0.98 -14.95 -8.58
CA ALA A 55 -0.57 -15.15 -9.98
C ALA A 55 -1.22 -14.13 -10.93
N ARG A 56 -2.53 -13.87 -10.77
CA ARG A 56 -3.23 -12.86 -11.57
C ARG A 56 -2.72 -11.44 -11.31
N SER A 57 -2.46 -11.08 -10.05
CA SER A 57 -1.89 -9.79 -9.68
C SER A 57 -0.49 -9.61 -10.24
N THR A 58 0.34 -10.65 -10.22
CA THR A 58 1.68 -10.63 -10.84
C THR A 58 1.61 -10.25 -12.32
N LEU A 59 0.77 -10.93 -13.10
CA LEU A 59 0.60 -10.62 -14.52
C LEU A 59 0.00 -9.23 -14.74
N THR A 60 -1.05 -8.89 -13.98
CA THR A 60 -1.79 -7.63 -14.13
C THR A 60 -0.91 -6.42 -13.86
N ILE A 61 -0.21 -6.41 -12.72
CA ILE A 61 0.63 -5.28 -12.31
C ILE A 61 1.86 -5.17 -13.20
N SER A 62 2.50 -6.30 -13.55
CA SER A 62 3.67 -6.28 -14.43
C SER A 62 3.32 -5.76 -15.82
N LYS A 63 2.21 -6.25 -16.42
CA LYS A 63 1.74 -5.78 -17.74
C LYS A 63 1.31 -4.31 -17.70
N ARG A 64 0.61 -3.87 -16.64
CA ARG A 64 0.25 -2.46 -16.46
C ARG A 64 1.48 -1.58 -16.37
N SER A 65 2.45 -1.95 -15.54
CA SER A 65 3.70 -1.20 -15.39
C SER A 65 4.43 -1.08 -16.73
N TYR A 66 4.57 -2.19 -17.45
CA TYR A 66 5.22 -2.21 -18.76
C TYR A 66 4.51 -1.30 -19.77
N THR A 67 3.20 -1.47 -19.97
CA THR A 67 2.42 -0.74 -20.99
C THR A 67 2.26 0.75 -20.70
N THR A 68 2.36 1.18 -19.44
CA THR A 68 2.14 2.57 -19.02
C THR A 68 3.42 3.32 -18.64
N GLY A 69 4.59 2.69 -18.85
CA GLY A 69 5.88 3.24 -18.46
C GLY A 69 6.02 3.44 -16.94
N GLY A 70 5.52 2.49 -16.14
CA GLY A 70 5.74 2.44 -14.69
C GLY A 70 4.55 2.82 -13.80
N ILE A 71 3.31 2.82 -14.30
CA ILE A 71 2.12 3.01 -13.45
C ILE A 71 1.63 1.64 -12.97
N THR A 72 1.59 1.45 -11.66
CA THR A 72 1.04 0.25 -11.00
C THR A 72 -0.28 0.54 -10.28
N ASN A 73 -0.55 1.81 -9.95
CA ASN A 73 -1.82 2.22 -9.35
C ASN A 73 -3.02 1.87 -10.25
N LYS A 74 -4.22 1.79 -9.66
CA LYS A 74 -5.46 1.59 -10.41
C LYS A 74 -5.66 2.74 -11.39
N VAL A 75 -6.02 2.41 -12.62
CA VAL A 75 -6.14 3.37 -13.74
C VAL A 75 -7.04 4.57 -13.38
N GLY A 76 -8.19 4.32 -12.74
CA GLY A 76 -9.10 5.40 -12.32
C GLY A 76 -8.48 6.37 -11.31
N ILE A 77 -7.73 5.84 -10.33
CA ILE A 77 -7.05 6.67 -9.31
C ILE A 77 -5.92 7.48 -9.96
N ALA A 78 -5.11 6.83 -10.79
CA ALA A 78 -4.02 7.51 -11.50
C ALA A 78 -4.55 8.64 -12.40
N LYS A 79 -5.64 8.39 -13.15
CA LYS A 79 -6.30 9.40 -13.99
C LYS A 79 -6.85 10.57 -13.15
N LYS A 80 -7.54 10.28 -12.05
CA LYS A 80 -8.10 11.31 -11.14
C LYS A 80 -7.00 12.19 -10.53
N LEU A 81 -5.91 11.59 -10.04
CA LEU A 81 -4.81 12.36 -9.46
C LEU A 81 -4.08 13.18 -10.54
N LYS A 82 -3.92 12.62 -11.75
CA LYS A 82 -3.35 13.36 -12.89
C LYS A 82 -4.21 14.56 -13.27
N SER A 83 -5.53 14.43 -13.31
CA SER A 83 -6.43 15.55 -13.63
C SER A 83 -6.46 16.62 -12.53
N GLN A 84 -6.10 16.27 -11.29
CA GLN A 84 -5.88 17.20 -10.19
C GLN A 84 -4.50 17.89 -10.20
N GLY A 85 -3.71 17.69 -11.26
CA GLY A 85 -2.38 18.29 -11.40
C GLY A 85 -1.30 17.66 -10.52
N LYS A 86 -1.53 16.47 -9.94
CA LYS A 86 -0.52 15.77 -9.14
C LYS A 86 0.64 15.29 -10.01
N SER A 87 1.84 15.30 -9.44
CA SER A 87 3.05 14.82 -10.12
C SER A 87 2.95 13.34 -10.48
N ARG A 88 3.73 12.90 -11.47
CA ARG A 88 3.80 11.48 -11.86
C ARG A 88 4.18 10.56 -10.70
N ALA A 89 5.09 11.00 -9.85
CA ALA A 89 5.48 10.24 -8.67
C ALA A 89 4.30 9.96 -7.74
N ALA A 90 3.42 10.96 -7.53
CA ALA A 90 2.28 10.85 -6.63
C ALA A 90 1.17 9.94 -7.15
N TYR A 91 0.94 9.86 -8.48
CA TYR A 91 -0.18 9.07 -9.01
C TYR A 91 0.20 7.66 -9.47
N ARG A 92 1.49 7.40 -9.75
CA ARG A 92 1.90 6.15 -10.43
C ARG A 92 1.83 4.91 -9.55
N PHE A 93 2.04 5.04 -8.24
CA PHE A 93 2.13 3.90 -7.31
C PHE A 93 0.91 3.79 -6.41
N ALA A 94 0.51 2.56 -6.08
CA ALA A 94 -0.54 2.32 -5.11
C ALA A 94 0.00 2.39 -3.68
N ILE A 95 1.22 1.90 -3.41
CA ILE A 95 1.81 1.90 -2.07
C ILE A 95 3.32 2.18 -2.03
N PHE A 96 4.06 1.92 -3.12
CA PHE A 96 5.51 2.13 -3.12
C PHE A 96 5.85 3.61 -3.05
N ASP A 97 6.85 3.96 -2.22
CA ASP A 97 7.29 5.35 -1.99
C ASP A 97 6.20 6.27 -1.41
N ARG A 98 5.18 5.68 -0.79
CA ARG A 98 4.05 6.37 -0.15
C ARG A 98 4.00 6.13 1.36
N GLU A 99 5.16 6.01 2.01
CA GLU A 99 5.26 5.81 3.46
C GLU A 99 4.51 6.92 4.22
N GLY A 100 3.69 6.54 5.20
CA GLY A 100 2.88 7.49 5.98
C GLY A 100 1.63 8.00 5.26
N GLU A 101 1.49 7.79 3.96
CA GLU A 101 0.27 8.14 3.23
C GLU A 101 -0.83 7.10 3.44
N CYS A 102 -2.07 7.52 3.21
CA CYS A 102 -3.22 6.65 3.33
C CYS A 102 -3.33 5.70 2.12
N CYS A 103 -3.55 4.42 2.42
CA CYS A 103 -3.79 3.40 1.42
C CYS A 103 -5.11 3.67 0.68
N TYR A 104 -5.10 3.63 -0.64
CA TYR A 104 -6.31 3.86 -1.45
C TYR A 104 -7.37 2.76 -1.30
N ARG A 105 -7.05 1.62 -0.68
CA ARG A 105 -7.98 0.50 -0.49
C ARG A 105 -8.72 0.59 0.84
N CYS A 106 -7.99 0.82 1.93
CA CYS A 106 -8.54 0.73 3.29
C CYS A 106 -8.40 2.01 4.12
N GLY A 107 -7.71 3.04 3.60
CA GLY A 107 -7.40 4.26 4.35
C GLY A 107 -6.27 4.12 5.38
N GLY A 108 -5.84 2.92 5.75
CA GLY A 108 -4.73 2.72 6.70
C GLY A 108 -3.40 3.29 6.21
N SER A 109 -2.54 3.70 7.15
CA SER A 109 -1.22 4.26 6.85
C SER A 109 -0.28 3.21 6.25
N ILE A 110 0.40 3.56 5.16
CA ILE A 110 1.36 2.70 4.49
C ILE A 110 2.66 2.67 5.28
N ILE A 111 3.17 1.46 5.53
CA ILE A 111 4.36 1.24 6.34
C ILE A 111 5.52 0.84 5.43
N ARG A 112 6.66 1.52 5.59
CA ARG A 112 7.93 1.09 5.03
C ARG A 112 8.66 0.18 6.00
N SER A 113 9.22 -0.90 5.47
CA SER A 113 10.20 -1.72 6.16
C SER A 113 11.41 -1.95 5.27
N THR A 114 12.51 -2.37 5.88
CA THR A 114 13.73 -2.76 5.17
C THR A 114 13.95 -4.25 5.40
N LEU A 115 14.05 -5.01 4.31
CA LEU A 115 14.35 -6.44 4.35
C LEU A 115 15.56 -6.70 3.45
N ASN A 116 16.63 -7.25 4.01
CA ASN A 116 17.91 -7.48 3.30
C ASN A 116 18.40 -6.22 2.58
N SER A 117 18.43 -5.09 3.30
CA SER A 117 18.81 -3.76 2.79
C SER A 117 17.97 -3.24 1.60
N ARG A 118 16.79 -3.82 1.35
CA ARG A 118 15.88 -3.42 0.28
C ARG A 118 14.55 -2.95 0.84
N ARG A 119 14.08 -1.80 0.34
CA ARG A 119 12.80 -1.18 0.74
C ARG A 119 11.62 -2.08 0.38
N LEU A 120 10.71 -2.25 1.33
CA LEU A 120 9.44 -2.95 1.17
C LEU A 120 8.34 -2.05 1.71
N TYR A 121 7.24 -1.93 0.97
CA TYR A 121 6.06 -1.18 1.40
C TYR A 121 4.91 -2.16 1.60
N SER A 122 4.14 -1.95 2.65
CA SER A 122 3.01 -2.82 3.00
C SER A 122 1.87 -2.01 3.60
N CYS A 123 0.65 -2.54 3.45
CA CYS A 123 -0.55 -2.01 4.07
C CYS A 123 -0.88 -2.88 5.30
N PRO A 124 -1.18 -2.30 6.48
CA PRO A 124 -1.49 -3.08 7.68
C PRO A 124 -2.82 -3.82 7.59
N SER A 125 -3.79 -3.28 6.83
CA SER A 125 -5.13 -3.85 6.66
C SER A 125 -5.21 -4.71 5.40
N VAL A 126 -4.29 -5.66 5.26
CA VAL A 126 -4.42 -6.70 4.23
C VAL A 126 -5.47 -7.73 4.68
N PRO A 127 -6.40 -8.16 3.79
CA PRO A 127 -7.44 -9.12 4.15
C PRO A 127 -6.92 -10.45 4.70
N ASP A 128 -5.73 -10.87 4.25
CA ASP A 128 -5.16 -12.18 4.52
C ASP A 128 -3.88 -12.12 5.40
N GLY A 129 -3.71 -11.08 6.24
CA GLY A 129 -2.55 -10.95 7.13
C GLY A 129 -2.77 -11.57 8.52
N PRO A 130 -1.70 -11.89 9.27
CA PRO A 130 -1.84 -12.23 10.69
C PRO A 130 -2.43 -11.04 11.46
N ALA A 131 -3.25 -11.32 12.48
CA ALA A 131 -3.88 -10.31 13.33
C ALA A 131 -2.83 -9.28 13.80
N GLN A 132 -3.13 -8.00 13.62
CA GLN A 132 -2.18 -6.89 13.76
C GLN A 132 -1.61 -6.81 15.20
N ASN A 133 -0.29 -6.61 15.29
CA ASN A 133 0.40 -6.30 16.54
C ASN A 133 -0.08 -4.93 17.10
N PRO A 134 -0.45 -4.81 18.39
CA PRO A 134 -1.09 -3.62 18.98
C PRO A 134 -0.30 -2.31 18.83
N ILE A 135 1.01 -2.35 18.59
CA ILE A 135 1.85 -1.16 18.36
C ILE A 135 1.47 -0.40 17.06
N ARG A 136 0.78 -1.04 16.10
CA ARG A 136 0.39 -0.42 14.81
C ARG A 136 -0.94 0.35 14.83
N LEU A 137 -1.72 0.30 15.91
CA LEU A 137 -3.07 0.91 15.97
C LEU A 137 -3.03 2.45 16.03
N ILE A 138 -1.97 3.05 16.55
CA ILE A 138 -1.89 4.50 16.81
C ILE A 138 -1.87 5.32 15.49
N GLN A 139 -1.33 4.78 14.38
CA GLN A 139 -1.22 5.50 13.10
C GLN A 139 -2.46 5.41 12.20
N THR A 140 -3.43 4.56 12.51
CA THR A 140 -4.62 4.37 11.66
C THR A 140 -5.61 5.55 11.80
N ASN A 141 -5.66 6.20 12.96
CA ASN A 141 -6.63 7.25 13.28
C ASN A 141 -6.39 8.60 12.57
N LEU A 142 -5.15 8.96 12.21
CA LEU A 142 -4.88 10.24 11.51
C LEU A 142 -5.33 10.23 10.04
N CYS A 143 -5.25 9.08 9.37
CA CYS A 143 -5.54 8.98 7.94
C CYS A 143 -7.05 9.03 7.63
N ILE A 144 -7.87 8.42 8.49
CA ILE A 144 -9.32 8.44 8.38
C ILE A 144 -9.83 9.88 8.55
N PHE A 145 -9.30 10.63 9.52
CA PHE A 145 -9.70 12.02 9.77
C PHE A 145 -9.26 12.99 8.66
N SER A 146 -8.07 12.83 8.08
CA SER A 146 -7.58 13.74 7.04
C SER A 146 -8.34 13.63 5.70
N SER A 147 -8.95 12.48 5.43
CA SER A 147 -9.75 12.25 4.21
C SER A 147 -11.17 12.83 4.29
N ALA A 148 -11.63 13.23 5.49
CA ALA A 148 -12.98 13.73 5.75
C ALA A 148 -13.06 15.27 5.86
N VAL A 149 -11.94 15.99 5.73
CA VAL A 149 -11.93 17.46 5.81
C VAL A 149 -11.75 18.03 4.41
N GLU A 150 -12.84 18.53 3.83
CA GLU A 150 -12.75 19.44 2.68
C GLU A 150 -11.82 20.61 3.04
N PRO A 151 -10.88 20.99 2.14
CA PRO A 151 -9.87 22.02 2.44
C PRO A 151 -10.45 23.39 2.81
N ASN A 152 -11.75 23.61 2.62
CA ASN A 152 -12.43 24.87 2.92
C ASN A 152 -13.03 24.95 4.35
N SER A 153 -13.08 23.85 5.12
CA SER A 153 -13.71 23.84 6.45
C SER A 153 -12.76 24.25 7.59
N PHE A 154 -11.46 24.01 7.42
CA PHE A 154 -10.46 24.26 8.48
C PHE A 154 -10.24 25.75 8.76
N ARG A 155 -10.30 26.61 7.74
CA ARG A 155 -10.19 28.07 7.89
C ARG A 155 -11.44 28.69 8.53
N THR A 156 -12.60 28.10 8.28
CA THR A 156 -13.89 28.54 8.86
C THR A 156 -13.98 28.16 10.35
N TRP A 157 -13.43 27.00 10.73
CA TRP A 157 -13.34 26.58 12.12
C TRP A 157 -12.36 27.41 12.96
N LEU A 158 -11.18 27.75 12.43
CA LEU A 158 -10.21 28.60 13.13
C LEU A 158 -10.71 30.04 13.35
N ARG A 159 -11.57 30.56 12.47
CA ARG A 159 -12.16 31.91 12.61
C ARG A 159 -13.28 32.02 13.64
N ASN A 160 -13.94 30.91 14.00
CA ASN A 160 -15.14 30.92 14.85
C ASN A 160 -14.90 30.47 16.31
N ARG A 161 -13.65 30.42 16.79
CA ARG A 161 -13.39 30.22 18.22
C ARG A 161 -13.73 31.49 19.03
N ARG A 162 -15.00 31.66 19.37
CA ARG A 162 -15.38 32.36 20.61
C ARG A 162 -15.12 31.39 21.77
N ILE A 163 -14.20 31.75 22.65
CA ILE A 163 -13.96 31.05 23.92
C ILE A 163 -15.17 31.35 24.82
N PRO A 164 -15.94 30.35 25.30
CA PRO A 164 -16.97 30.60 26.29
C PRO A 164 -16.32 30.95 27.65
N PRO A 165 -16.79 32.00 28.36
CA PRO A 165 -16.20 32.43 29.62
C PRO A 165 -16.78 31.60 30.77
N SER A 166 -16.13 30.49 31.14
CA SER A 166 -16.50 29.79 32.38
C SER A 166 -15.42 28.88 32.98
N GLN A 167 -14.15 29.07 32.64
CA GLN A 167 -13.04 28.35 33.28
C GLN A 167 -11.85 29.31 33.49
N ARG A 168 -11.99 30.21 34.47
CA ARG A 168 -10.87 30.85 35.18
C ARG A 168 -11.10 30.62 36.67
N SER A 169 -10.29 29.76 37.25
CA SER A 169 -9.95 29.71 38.67
C SER A 169 -8.58 29.07 38.77
#